data_AF-A0A840IJD3-F1
#
_entry.id   AF-A0A840IJD3-F1
#
_cell.length_a   1.000
_cell.length_b   1.000
_cell.length_c   1.000
_cell.angle_alpha   90.00
_cell.angle_beta   90.00
_cell.angle_gamma   90.00
#
_symmetry.space_group_name_H-M   'P 1'
#
loop_
_entity.id
_entity.type
_entity.pdbx_description
1 polymer ?
#
loop_
_entity_poly.entity_id
_entity_poly.type
_entity_poly.pdbx_seq_one_letter_code
_entity_poly.pdbx_strand_id
1 'polypeptide(L)'
;MTGFVVGRDEAQLLRRAEAILDWLGRGEEEVEEALAQLRESWLVGTPDEIAERVAEYSAAGVTHVMLQHHLHEDDHALELMAERLLPG
;
A
#
# COMPACT_ATOMS: atom_id res chain seq x y z
N MET A 1 10.98 3.96 6.61
CA MET A 1 10.32 4.20 5.30
C MET A 1 9.65 2.89 4.94
N THR A 2 8.36 2.92 4.64
CA THR A 2 7.59 1.71 4.32
C THR A 2 6.96 1.87 2.94
N GLY A 3 6.85 0.76 2.19
CA GLY A 3 6.10 0.77 0.94
C GLY A 3 4.60 0.67 1.18
N PHE A 4 3.83 0.84 0.12
CA PHE A 4 2.40 0.61 0.15
C PHE A 4 1.90 -0.03 -1.14
N VAL A 5 0.81 -0.78 -1.01
CA VAL A 5 -0.02 -1.25 -2.12
C VAL A 5 -1.47 -0.94 -1.77
N VAL A 6 -2.11 -0.10 -2.56
CA VAL A 6 -3.50 0.32 -2.31
C VAL A 6 -4.41 -0.08 -3.46
N GLY A 7 -5.61 -0.54 -3.16
CA GLY A 7 -6.63 -0.81 -4.17
C GLY A 7 -8.02 -0.55 -3.61
N ARG A 8 -8.95 -0.03 -4.40
CA ARG A 8 -10.36 0.13 -4.00
C ARG A 8 -11.05 -1.21 -3.79
N ASP A 9 -10.57 -2.24 -4.47
CA ASP A 9 -11.01 -3.62 -4.38
C ASP A 9 -9.81 -4.57 -4.55
N GLU A 10 -10.07 -5.86 -4.33
CA GLU A 10 -9.08 -6.94 -4.44
C GLU A 10 -8.44 -7.00 -5.82
N ALA A 11 -9.23 -6.85 -6.89
CA ALA A 11 -8.72 -6.94 -8.25
C ALA A 11 -7.75 -5.79 -8.57
N GLN A 12 -8.03 -4.56 -8.12
CA GLN A 12 -7.12 -3.44 -8.27
C GLN A 12 -5.88 -3.60 -7.38
N LEU A 13 -6.05 -4.10 -6.16
CA LEU A 13 -4.94 -4.37 -5.25
C LEU A 13 -3.95 -5.36 -5.86
N LEU A 14 -4.44 -6.47 -6.41
CA LEU A 14 -3.62 -7.51 -7.06
C LEU A 14 -2.91 -6.96 -8.30
N ARG A 15 -3.61 -6.27 -9.21
CA ARG A 15 -2.98 -5.66 -10.39
C ARG A 15 -1.84 -4.70 -10.03
N ARG A 16 -2.02 -3.92 -8.96
CA ARG A 16 -1.00 -2.98 -8.50
C ARG A 16 0.16 -3.72 -7.81
N ALA A 17 -0.12 -4.80 -7.10
CA ALA A 17 0.90 -5.65 -6.51
C ALA A 17 1.77 -6.30 -7.61
N GLU A 18 1.17 -6.86 -8.66
CA GLU A 18 1.89 -7.41 -9.83
C GLU A 18 2.87 -6.39 -10.41
N ALA A 19 2.40 -5.17 -10.71
CA ALA A 19 3.24 -4.11 -11.25
C ALA A 19 4.39 -3.70 -10.30
N ILE A 20 4.15 -3.69 -8.99
CA ILE A 20 5.21 -3.42 -8.00
C ILE A 20 6.22 -4.56 -7.95
N LEU A 21 5.79 -5.81 -8.01
CA LEU A 21 6.68 -6.97 -8.02
C LEU A 21 7.56 -6.96 -9.27
N ASP A 22 6.99 -6.69 -10.45
CA ASP A 22 7.73 -6.48 -11.69
C ASP A 22 8.81 -5.40 -11.54
N TRP A 23 8.43 -4.24 -11.00
CA TRP A 23 9.36 -3.13 -10.74
C TRP A 23 10.49 -3.51 -9.78
N LEU A 24 10.19 -4.33 -8.76
CA LEU A 24 11.17 -4.87 -7.81
C LEU A 24 12.05 -5.99 -8.40
N GLY A 25 11.81 -6.42 -9.63
CA GLY A 25 12.50 -7.58 -10.24
C GLY A 25 12.03 -8.93 -9.68
N ARG A 26 10.82 -8.98 -9.13
CA ARG A 26 10.17 -10.13 -8.47
C ARG A 26 8.92 -10.61 -9.23
N GLY A 27 8.79 -10.26 -10.51
CA GLY A 27 7.61 -10.55 -11.34
C GLY A 27 7.29 -12.04 -11.57
N GLU A 28 8.22 -12.94 -11.26
CA GLU A 28 8.00 -14.40 -11.33
C GLU A 28 7.33 -14.97 -10.07
N GLU A 29 7.21 -14.18 -8.99
CA GLU A 29 6.55 -14.61 -7.76
C GLU A 29 5.02 -14.63 -7.93
N GLU A 30 4.36 -15.55 -7.22
CA GLU A 30 2.91 -15.57 -7.15
C GLU A 30 2.43 -14.38 -6.31
N VAL A 31 1.49 -13.60 -6.87
CA VAL A 31 1.20 -12.26 -6.35
C VAL A 31 0.49 -12.32 -5.01
N GLU A 32 -0.42 -13.26 -4.79
CA GLU A 32 -1.16 -13.42 -3.55
C GLU A 32 -0.23 -13.79 -2.37
N GLU A 33 0.70 -14.71 -2.58
CA GLU A 33 1.73 -15.12 -1.62
C GLU A 33 2.69 -13.97 -1.32
N ALA A 34 3.17 -13.27 -2.36
CA ALA A 34 4.05 -12.13 -2.20
C ALA A 34 3.34 -10.96 -1.47
N LEU A 35 2.05 -10.73 -1.75
CA LEU A 35 1.24 -9.72 -1.08
C LEU A 35 1.02 -10.06 0.40
N ALA A 36 0.84 -11.34 0.74
CA ALA A 36 0.76 -11.79 2.12
C ALA A 36 2.06 -11.48 2.89
N GLN A 37 3.23 -11.67 2.27
CA GLN A 37 4.52 -11.30 2.87
C GLN A 37 4.70 -9.78 2.99
N LEU A 38 4.31 -9.01 1.97
CA LEU A 38 4.39 -7.55 2.01
C LEU A 38 3.55 -6.97 3.17
N ARG A 39 2.37 -7.54 3.47
CA ARG A 39 1.51 -7.12 4.60
C ARG A 39 2.19 -7.13 5.96
N GLU A 40 3.29 -7.87 6.13
CA GLU A 40 4.03 -7.91 7.40
C GLU A 40 4.82 -6.63 7.68
N SER A 41 5.20 -5.88 6.64
CA SER A 41 6.07 -4.71 6.77
C SER A 41 5.61 -3.47 5.99
N TRP A 42 4.66 -3.63 5.08
CA TRP A 42 4.09 -2.58 4.22
C TRP A 42 2.64 -2.28 4.59
N LEU A 43 2.17 -1.11 4.19
CA LEU A 43 0.74 -0.77 4.21
C LEU A 43 0.06 -1.35 2.97
N VAL A 44 -0.76 -2.38 3.15
CA VAL A 44 -1.38 -3.10 2.04
C VAL A 44 -2.87 -3.26 2.29
N GLY A 45 -3.70 -2.79 1.36
CA GLY A 45 -5.14 -2.97 1.42
C GLY A 45 -5.93 -1.86 0.75
N THR A 46 -7.18 -1.71 1.16
CA THR A 46 -8.04 -0.60 0.80
C THR A 46 -7.69 0.68 1.55
N PRO A 47 -8.14 1.87 1.09
CA PRO A 47 -7.92 3.12 1.83
C PRO A 47 -8.41 3.07 3.28
N ASP A 48 -9.52 2.38 3.54
CA ASP A 48 -10.08 2.22 4.89
C ASP A 48 -9.16 1.34 5.77
N GLU A 49 -8.76 0.17 5.28
CA GLU A 49 -7.85 -0.73 6.01
C GLU A 49 -6.48 -0.10 6.29
N ILE A 50 -5.96 0.66 5.31
CA ILE A 50 -4.70 1.40 5.49
C ILE A 50 -4.87 2.50 6.55
N ALA A 51 -5.98 3.24 6.53
CA ALA A 51 -6.25 4.27 7.53
C ALA A 51 -6.38 3.69 8.94
N GLU A 52 -7.04 2.53 9.09
CA GLU A 52 -7.10 1.80 10.35
C GLU A 52 -5.70 1.43 10.86
N ARG A 53 -4.85 0.86 9.99
CA ARG A 53 -3.47 0.52 10.35
C ARG A 53 -2.63 1.74 10.72
N VAL A 54 -2.79 2.87 10.02
CA VAL A 54 -2.13 4.13 10.37
C VAL A 54 -2.61 4.65 11.73
N ALA A 55 -3.90 4.51 12.04
CA ALA A 55 -4.45 4.86 13.35
C ALA A 55 -3.87 3.98 14.47
N GLU A 56 -3.67 2.68 14.24
CA GLU A 56 -2.98 1.78 15.17
C GLU A 56 -1.54 2.24 15.45
N TYR A 57 -0.79 2.62 14.40
CA TYR A 57 0.55 3.19 14.56
C TYR A 57 0.53 4.49 15.35
N SER A 58 -0.43 5.37 15.08
CA SER A 58 -0.61 6.61 15.83
C SER A 58 -0.91 6.33 17.31
N ALA A 59 -1.76 5.34 17.61
CA ALA A 59 -2.06 4.93 18.98
C ALA A 59 -0.83 4.35 19.70
N ALA A 60 0.08 3.73 18.96
CA ALA A 60 1.39 3.26 19.45
C ALA A 60 2.45 4.39 19.57
N GLY A 61 2.10 5.64 19.27
CA GLY A 61 2.97 6.81 19.43
C GLY A 61 3.78 7.19 18.18
N VAL A 62 3.51 6.58 17.02
CA VAL A 62 4.09 7.00 15.75
C VAL A 62 3.49 8.34 15.33
N THR A 63 4.34 9.33 15.05
CA THR A 63 3.88 10.68 14.66
C THR A 63 4.00 10.96 13.16
N HIS A 64 4.81 10.19 12.43
CA HIS A 64 5.04 10.35 11.00
C HIS A 64 5.24 8.99 10.34
N VAL A 65 4.60 8.79 9.20
CA VAL A 65 4.83 7.63 8.31
C VAL A 65 5.35 8.15 6.99
N MET A 66 6.54 7.68 6.58
CA MET A 66 7.12 8.00 5.28
C MET A 66 6.83 6.88 4.30
N LEU A 67 5.99 7.17 3.30
CA LEU A 67 5.52 6.22 2.29
C LEU A 67 6.39 6.26 1.04
N GLN A 68 6.87 5.10 0.62
CA GLN A 68 7.60 4.93 -0.62
C GLN A 68 6.61 4.60 -1.75
N HIS A 69 6.49 5.52 -2.70
CA HIS A 69 5.73 5.31 -3.92
C HIS A 69 6.64 4.72 -5.00
N HIS A 70 6.33 3.50 -5.43
CA HIS A 70 7.16 2.72 -6.35
C HIS A 70 6.78 2.93 -7.81
N LEU A 71 5.47 3.00 -8.09
CA LEU A 71 4.93 3.19 -9.44
C LEU A 71 4.71 4.66 -9.72
N HIS A 72 5.76 5.42 -10.03
CA HIS A 72 5.73 6.88 -10.11
C HIS A 72 4.73 7.51 -11.11
N GLU A 73 4.23 6.73 -12.06
CA GLU A 73 3.22 7.18 -13.03
C GLU A 73 1.77 6.90 -12.56
N ASP A 74 1.61 6.29 -11.38
CA ASP A 74 0.32 5.87 -10.84
C ASP A 74 -0.21 6.86 -9.80
N ASP A 75 -0.56 8.06 -10.28
CA ASP A 75 -1.15 9.13 -9.48
C ASP A 75 -2.44 8.68 -8.78
N HIS A 76 -3.21 7.78 -9.41
CA HIS A 76 -4.45 7.25 -8.83
C HIS A 76 -4.20 6.50 -7.51
N ALA A 77 -3.02 5.88 -7.34
CA ALA A 77 -2.65 5.29 -6.04
C ALA A 77 -2.54 6.36 -4.93
N LEU A 78 -2.02 7.54 -5.26
CA LEU A 78 -1.93 8.66 -4.31
C LEU A 78 -3.30 9.27 -4.03
N GLU A 79 -4.16 9.39 -5.05
CA GLU A 79 -5.55 9.86 -4.90
C GLU A 79 -6.32 8.95 -3.93
N LEU A 80 -6.22 7.62 -4.08
CA LEU A 80 -6.86 6.67 -3.16
C LEU A 80 -6.38 6.80 -1.72
N MET A 81 -5.07 7.01 -1.53
CA MET A 81 -4.51 7.23 -0.19
C MET A 81 -5.04 8.55 0.41
N ALA A 82 -5.19 9.58 -0.41
CA ALA A 82 -5.70 10.87 0.01
C ALA A 82 -7.16 10.83 0.49
N GLU A 83 -8.00 9.94 -0.05
CA GLU A 83 -9.41 9.80 0.34
C GLU A 83 -9.62 9.61 1.85
N ARG A 84 -8.67 8.95 2.53
CA ARG A 84 -8.79 8.60 3.96
C ARG A 84 -7.66 9.11 4.84
N LEU A 85 -6.47 9.38 4.29
CA LEU A 85 -5.31 9.77 5.09
C LEU A 85 -5.11 11.29 5.19
N LEU A 86 -5.70 12.07 4.29
CA LEU A 86 -5.61 13.53 4.37
C LEU A 86 -6.79 14.09 5.18
N PRO A 87 -6.56 15.14 6.00
CA PRO A 87 -7.65 15.87 6.62
C PRO A 87 -8.53 16.52 5.54
N GLY A 88 -9.85 16.43 5.73
CA GLY A 88 -10.86 17.06 4.87
C GLY A 88 -10.99 18.57 5.08
#